data_AF-A0A6P0XAR2-F1
#
_entry.id   AF-A0A6P0XAR2-F1
#
_cell.length_a   1.000
_cell.length_b   1.000
_cell.length_c   1.000
_cell.angle_alpha   90.00
_cell.angle_beta   90.00
_cell.angle_gamma   90.00
#
_symmetry.space_group_name_H-M   'P 1'
#
loop_
_entity.id
_entity.type
_entity.pdbx_description
1 polymer ?
#
loop_
_entity_poly.entity_id
_entity_poly.type
_entity_poly.pdbx_seq_one_letter_code
_entity_poly.pdbx_strand_id
1 'polypeptide(L)'
;MTVSSSFSLPVLRNGSNGYNVTLIQSLLNDAGYGSLVADGIFGVRTESAVKQFQKDRNLTVDGVVGSQTWKALLPPTIARGSRGNDVERLQMTLNEMGYSLVVDGIFGSNTEAAVKEFQKNSRLEVDGIVGPLTWYVLMSIMIQD
;
A
#
# COMPACT_ATOMS: atom_id res chain seq x y z
N MET A 1 -9.00 3.28 29.79
CA MET A 1 -7.68 2.93 29.21
C MET A 1 -7.92 2.42 27.81
N THR A 2 -7.69 3.23 26.78
CA THR A 2 -7.75 2.75 25.39
C THR A 2 -6.35 2.34 24.98
N VAL A 3 -6.12 1.04 24.86
CA VAL A 3 -4.96 0.54 24.11
C VAL A 3 -5.20 0.90 22.65
N SER A 4 -4.62 2.00 22.20
CA SER A 4 -4.49 2.28 20.77
C SER A 4 -3.61 1.17 20.21
N SER A 5 -4.21 0.12 19.63
CA SER A 5 -3.49 -0.84 18.81
C SER A 5 -2.79 -0.04 17.72
N SER A 6 -1.48 0.15 17.85
CA SER A 6 -0.67 0.76 16.79
C SER A 6 -0.83 -0.12 15.55
N PHE A 7 -1.62 0.33 14.59
CA PHE A 7 -1.86 -0.41 13.37
C PHE A 7 -0.55 -0.44 12.58
N SER A 8 0.09 -1.60 12.50
CA SER A 8 1.38 -1.81 11.86
C SER A 8 1.24 -2.76 10.67
N LEU A 9 2.00 -2.51 9.60
CA LEU A 9 2.00 -3.38 8.42
C LEU A 9 2.46 -4.80 8.79
N PRO A 10 1.86 -5.85 8.18
CA PRO A 10 2.14 -7.23 8.53
C PRO A 10 3.56 -7.63 8.11
N VAL A 11 4.21 -8.49 8.88
CA VAL A 11 5.50 -9.07 8.49
C VAL A 11 5.26 -10.31 7.65
N LEU A 12 5.71 -10.29 6.39
CA LEU A 12 5.58 -11.44 5.48
C LEU A 12 6.94 -12.09 5.22
N ARG A 13 6.94 -13.42 5.12
CA ARG A 13 8.13 -14.24 4.86
C ARG A 13 7.71 -15.56 4.21
N ASN A 14 8.69 -16.38 3.86
CA ASN A 14 8.41 -17.72 3.33
C ASN A 14 7.46 -18.50 4.25
N GLY A 15 6.39 -19.06 3.66
CA GLY A 15 5.29 -19.73 4.36
C GLY A 15 4.09 -18.83 4.69
N SER A 16 4.22 -17.49 4.62
CA SER A 16 3.07 -16.58 4.67
C SER A 16 2.12 -16.83 3.50
N ASN A 17 0.83 -16.59 3.70
CA ASN A 17 -0.19 -16.72 2.66
C ASN A 17 -1.35 -15.71 2.85
N GLY A 18 -2.20 -15.59 1.83
CA GLY A 18 -3.38 -14.74 1.81
C GLY A 18 -3.19 -13.41 1.06
N TYR A 19 -4.19 -12.52 1.15
CA TYR A 19 -4.27 -11.28 0.37
C TYR A 19 -3.05 -10.35 0.53
N ASN A 20 -2.42 -10.36 1.71
CA ASN A 20 -1.19 -9.60 1.95
C ASN A 20 -0.04 -10.07 1.05
N VAL A 21 0.03 -11.36 0.78
CA VAL A 21 1.02 -11.92 -0.13
C VAL A 21 0.66 -11.61 -1.59
N THR A 22 -0.63 -11.68 -1.96
CA THR A 22 -1.10 -11.25 -3.28
C THR A 22 -0.71 -9.79 -3.54
N LEU A 23 -0.90 -8.91 -2.56
CA LEU A 23 -0.53 -7.50 -2.63
C LEU A 23 0.97 -7.31 -2.89
N ILE A 24 1.85 -7.95 -2.12
CA ILE A 24 3.31 -7.79 -2.36
C ILE A 24 3.74 -8.41 -3.68
N GLN A 25 3.14 -9.52 -4.13
CA GLN A 25 3.46 -10.13 -5.42
C GLN A 25 3.11 -9.16 -6.56
N SER A 26 1.94 -8.52 -6.50
CA SER A 26 1.54 -7.48 -7.46
C SER A 26 2.46 -6.25 -7.42
N LEU A 27 2.81 -5.76 -6.22
CA LEU A 27 3.74 -4.63 -6.06
C LEU A 27 5.15 -4.94 -6.58
N LEU A 28 5.66 -6.15 -6.35
CA LEU A 28 6.96 -6.58 -6.88
C LEU A 28 6.94 -6.68 -8.41
N ASN A 29 5.86 -7.20 -9.00
CA ASN A 29 5.69 -7.24 -10.45
C ASN A 29 5.66 -5.82 -11.05
N ASP A 30 4.89 -4.92 -10.45
CA ASP A 30 4.80 -3.51 -10.87
C ASP A 30 6.15 -2.79 -10.76
N ALA A 31 6.92 -3.10 -9.71
CA ALA A 31 8.28 -2.59 -9.53
C ALA A 31 9.33 -3.28 -10.43
N GLY A 32 8.95 -4.28 -11.24
CA GLY A 32 9.84 -4.98 -12.18
C GLY A 32 10.65 -6.14 -11.59
N TYR A 33 10.32 -6.61 -10.38
CA TYR A 33 11.06 -7.63 -9.64
C TYR A 33 10.57 -9.06 -9.88
N GLY A 34 10.15 -9.37 -11.11
CA GLY A 34 9.81 -10.71 -11.57
C GLY A 34 8.50 -10.77 -12.35
N SER A 35 8.11 -11.99 -12.73
CA SER A 35 6.80 -12.33 -13.27
C SER A 35 6.12 -13.32 -12.33
N LEU A 36 5.89 -12.87 -11.10
CA LEU A 36 5.26 -13.67 -10.06
C LEU A 36 3.78 -13.87 -10.40
N VAL A 37 3.28 -15.08 -10.15
CA VAL A 37 1.84 -15.27 -10.05
C VAL A 37 1.40 -14.69 -8.72
N ALA A 38 0.41 -13.80 -8.73
CA ALA A 38 -0.16 -13.21 -7.52
C ALA A 38 -1.14 -14.19 -6.85
N ASP A 39 -0.66 -15.38 -6.50
CA ASP A 39 -1.43 -16.50 -5.98
C ASP A 39 -1.67 -16.43 -4.46
N GLY A 40 -1.09 -15.43 -3.78
CA GLY A 40 -1.20 -15.29 -2.34
C GLY A 40 -0.38 -16.31 -1.56
N ILE A 41 0.61 -16.97 -2.17
CA ILE A 41 1.51 -17.93 -1.51
C ILE A 41 2.94 -17.39 -1.52
N PHE A 42 3.49 -17.15 -0.33
CA PHE A 42 4.84 -16.63 -0.21
C PHE A 42 5.83 -17.80 -0.24
N GLY A 43 6.16 -18.24 -1.45
CA GLY A 43 7.14 -19.29 -1.70
C GLY A 43 8.53 -18.77 -2.04
N VAL A 44 9.41 -19.69 -2.44
CA VAL A 44 10.83 -19.41 -2.76
C VAL A 44 11.02 -18.39 -3.90
N ARG A 45 10.07 -18.31 -4.85
CA ARG A 45 10.11 -17.34 -5.95
C ARG A 45 9.84 -15.92 -5.43
N THR A 46 8.82 -15.77 -4.59
CA THR A 46 8.50 -14.50 -3.93
C THR A 46 9.63 -14.05 -3.01
N GLU A 47 10.20 -14.96 -2.22
CA GLU A 47 11.35 -14.66 -1.37
C GLU A 47 12.55 -14.17 -2.19
N SER A 48 12.84 -14.81 -3.32
CA SER A 48 13.93 -14.40 -4.22
C SER A 48 13.70 -13.00 -4.80
N ALA A 49 12.46 -12.70 -5.22
CA ALA A 49 12.08 -11.38 -5.70
C ALA A 49 12.22 -10.31 -4.61
N VAL A 50 11.79 -10.60 -3.38
CA VAL A 50 11.96 -9.69 -2.23
C VAL A 50 13.44 -9.43 -1.94
N LYS A 51 14.30 -10.47 -1.95
CA LYS A 51 15.75 -10.30 -1.76
C LYS A 51 16.38 -9.44 -2.85
N GLN A 52 15.99 -9.64 -4.11
CA GLN A 52 16.47 -8.83 -5.23
C GLN A 52 16.02 -7.37 -5.07
N PHE A 53 14.76 -7.13 -4.73
CA PHE A 53 14.23 -5.79 -4.44
C PHE A 53 14.98 -5.11 -3.29
N GLN A 54 15.15 -5.82 -2.17
CA GLN A 54 15.87 -5.30 -1.00
C GLN A 54 17.30 -4.91 -1.37
N LYS A 55 18.01 -5.76 -2.13
CA LYS A 55 19.37 -5.50 -2.59
C LYS A 55 19.45 -4.21 -3.41
N ASP A 56 18.59 -4.08 -4.41
CA ASP A 56 18.62 -2.93 -5.33
C ASP A 56 18.17 -1.62 -4.67
N ARG A 57 17.35 -1.71 -3.61
CA ARG A 57 16.92 -0.57 -2.78
C ARG A 57 17.84 -0.30 -1.59
N ASN A 58 18.99 -0.98 -1.48
CA ASN A 58 19.94 -0.87 -0.37
C ASN A 58 19.30 -1.10 1.01
N LEU A 59 18.37 -2.04 1.10
CA LEU A 59 17.75 -2.51 2.33
C LEU A 59 18.47 -3.76 2.87
N THR A 60 18.20 -4.15 4.11
CA THR A 60 18.62 -5.44 4.64
C THR A 60 18.07 -6.57 3.77
N VAL A 61 18.96 -7.41 3.22
CA VAL A 61 18.60 -8.50 2.31
C VAL A 61 18.32 -9.78 3.10
N ASP A 62 17.18 -9.83 3.75
CA ASP A 62 16.74 -10.97 4.58
C ASP A 62 15.60 -11.78 3.95
N GLY A 63 14.99 -11.30 2.86
CA GLY A 63 13.83 -11.92 2.22
C GLY A 63 12.52 -11.76 3.01
N VAL A 64 12.52 -10.91 4.05
CA VAL A 64 11.36 -10.62 4.88
C VAL A 64 10.77 -9.27 4.50
N VAL A 65 9.48 -9.23 4.22
CA VAL A 65 8.77 -7.96 4.00
C VAL A 65 8.41 -7.36 5.36
N GLY A 66 9.35 -6.59 5.91
CA GLY A 66 9.18 -5.76 7.10
C GLY A 66 8.77 -4.33 6.77
N SER A 67 8.70 -3.47 7.79
CA SER A 67 8.26 -2.06 7.65
C SER A 67 9.04 -1.26 6.61
N GLN A 68 10.35 -1.46 6.50
CA GLN A 68 11.19 -0.77 5.51
C GLN A 68 10.91 -1.26 4.09
N THR A 69 10.74 -2.57 3.90
CA THR A 69 10.41 -3.15 2.59
C THR A 69 9.03 -2.70 2.12
N TRP A 70 8.05 -2.69 3.02
CA TRP A 70 6.72 -2.13 2.72
C TRP A 70 6.80 -0.67 2.29
N LYS A 71 7.49 0.17 3.06
CA LYS A 71 7.64 1.59 2.76
C LYS A 71 8.28 1.83 1.39
N ALA A 72 9.19 0.94 0.97
CA ALA A 72 9.86 1.03 -0.32
C ALA A 72 9.02 0.50 -1.50
N LEU A 73 8.08 -0.42 -1.26
CA LEU A 73 7.19 -0.99 -2.27
C LEU A 73 5.92 -0.15 -2.50
N LEU A 74 5.41 0.48 -1.45
CA LEU A 74 4.17 1.26 -1.51
C LEU A 74 4.37 2.60 -2.23
N PRO A 75 3.28 3.19 -2.77
CA PRO A 75 3.35 4.51 -3.39
C PRO A 75 3.85 5.59 -2.41
N PRO A 76 4.37 6.71 -2.92
CA PRO A 76 4.88 7.78 -2.08
C PRO A 76 3.80 8.38 -1.19
N THR A 77 4.23 9.01 -0.10
CA THR A 77 3.31 9.77 0.76
C THR A 77 2.82 11.01 0.02
N ILE A 78 1.50 11.13 -0.13
CA ILE A 78 0.85 12.27 -0.75
C ILE A 78 -0.12 12.94 0.24
N ALA A 79 -0.26 14.25 0.10
CA ALA A 79 -1.12 15.07 0.95
C ALA A 79 -1.62 16.27 0.16
N ARG A 80 -2.39 17.15 0.80
CA ARG A 80 -2.87 18.38 0.17
C ARG A 80 -1.73 19.15 -0.51
N GLY A 81 -1.93 19.51 -1.77
CA GLY A 81 -0.93 20.19 -2.60
C GLY A 81 -0.07 19.25 -3.45
N SER A 82 -0.05 17.94 -3.17
CA SER A 82 0.53 16.94 -4.07
C SER A 82 -0.21 16.91 -5.40
N ARG A 83 0.51 16.52 -6.47
CA ARG A 83 -0.04 16.39 -7.83
C ARG A 83 0.57 15.20 -8.57
N GLY A 84 -0.14 14.72 -9.59
CA GLY A 84 0.36 13.71 -10.54
C GLY A 84 -0.31 12.34 -10.39
N ASN A 85 0.27 11.33 -11.04
CA ASN A 85 -0.35 10.02 -11.24
C ASN A 85 -0.75 9.31 -9.94
N ASP A 86 0.00 9.48 -8.84
CA ASP A 86 -0.36 8.89 -7.55
C ASP A 86 -1.65 9.51 -6.98
N VAL A 87 -1.87 10.79 -7.23
CA VAL A 87 -3.10 11.49 -6.84
C VAL A 87 -4.27 11.06 -7.73
N GLU A 88 -4.05 10.91 -9.03
CA GLU A 88 -5.08 10.37 -9.94
C GLU A 88 -5.49 8.96 -9.51
N ARG A 89 -4.51 8.09 -9.21
CA ARG A 89 -4.75 6.74 -8.71
C ARG A 89 -5.54 6.76 -7.41
N LEU A 90 -5.18 7.62 -6.46
CA LEU A 90 -5.95 7.81 -5.21
C LEU A 90 -7.40 8.21 -5.50
N GLN A 91 -7.61 9.22 -6.36
CA GLN A 91 -8.93 9.73 -6.69
C GLN A 91 -9.79 8.66 -7.37
N MET A 92 -9.23 7.89 -8.31
CA MET A 92 -9.90 6.76 -8.95
C MET A 92 -10.31 5.71 -7.91
N THR A 93 -9.39 5.28 -7.05
CA THR A 93 -9.69 4.24 -6.06
C THR A 93 -10.71 4.69 -5.01
N LEU A 94 -10.65 5.94 -4.56
CA LEU A 94 -11.70 6.48 -3.70
C LEU A 94 -13.04 6.51 -4.45
N ASN A 95 -13.08 6.90 -5.73
CA ASN A 95 -14.33 6.85 -6.49
C ASN A 95 -14.91 5.44 -6.64
N GLU A 96 -14.06 4.41 -6.78
CA GLU A 96 -14.48 2.99 -6.75
C GLU A 96 -15.11 2.60 -5.40
N MET A 97 -14.68 3.23 -4.30
CA MET A 97 -15.26 3.07 -2.96
C MET A 97 -16.51 3.93 -2.72
N GLY A 98 -17.05 4.59 -3.76
CA GLY A 98 -18.28 5.37 -3.70
C GLY A 98 -18.10 6.86 -3.39
N TYR A 99 -16.87 7.36 -3.32
CA TYR A 99 -16.62 8.81 -3.30
C TYR A 99 -16.91 9.43 -4.68
N SER A 100 -17.10 10.75 -4.75
CA SER A 100 -17.44 11.47 -5.99
C SER A 100 -16.46 12.62 -6.25
N LEU A 101 -15.19 12.26 -6.43
CA LEU A 101 -14.11 13.19 -6.72
C LEU A 101 -13.93 13.40 -8.22
N VAL A 102 -13.47 14.58 -8.60
CA VAL A 102 -12.88 14.79 -9.93
C VAL A 102 -11.51 14.13 -9.95
N VAL A 103 -11.23 13.35 -10.99
CA VAL A 103 -9.91 12.76 -11.23
C VAL A 103 -9.09 13.75 -12.07
N ASP A 104 -8.45 14.69 -11.40
CA ASP A 104 -7.65 15.77 -12.00
C ASP A 104 -6.17 15.72 -11.63
N GLY A 105 -5.78 14.74 -10.82
CA GLY A 105 -4.40 14.59 -10.35
C GLY A 105 -3.98 15.70 -9.40
N ILE A 106 -4.92 16.43 -8.79
CA ILE A 106 -4.65 17.49 -7.82
C ILE A 106 -5.22 17.10 -6.46
N PHE A 107 -4.34 17.01 -5.46
CA PHE A 107 -4.77 16.71 -4.10
C PHE A 107 -5.28 18.00 -3.45
N GLY A 108 -6.51 18.37 -3.80
CA GLY A 108 -7.23 19.54 -3.29
C GLY A 108 -7.97 19.28 -1.98
N SER A 109 -8.78 20.25 -1.55
CA SER A 109 -9.59 20.14 -0.33
C SER A 109 -10.62 19.01 -0.37
N ASN A 110 -11.19 18.73 -1.55
CA ASN A 110 -12.17 17.65 -1.71
C ASN A 110 -11.51 16.28 -1.55
N THR A 111 -10.32 16.09 -2.15
CA THR A 111 -9.52 14.86 -1.97
C THR A 111 -9.10 14.71 -0.51
N GLU A 112 -8.65 15.78 0.16
CA GLU A 112 -8.32 15.75 1.59
C GLU A 112 -9.52 15.34 2.46
N ALA A 113 -10.71 15.88 2.18
CA ALA A 113 -11.92 15.51 2.90
C ALA A 113 -12.27 14.03 2.73
N ALA A 114 -12.21 13.52 1.49
CA ALA A 114 -12.46 12.11 1.20
C ALA A 114 -11.43 11.18 1.86
N VAL A 115 -10.14 11.56 1.89
CA VAL A 115 -9.10 10.81 2.60
C VAL A 115 -9.38 10.77 4.10
N LYS A 116 -9.76 11.88 4.72
CA LYS A 116 -10.09 11.91 6.15
C LYS A 116 -11.31 11.05 6.47
N GLU A 117 -12.31 11.05 5.60
CA GLU A 117 -13.49 10.20 5.75
C GLU A 117 -13.13 8.71 5.61
N PHE A 118 -12.32 8.37 4.61
CA PHE A 118 -11.78 7.02 4.45
C PHE A 118 -11.01 6.56 5.69
N GLN A 119 -10.05 7.37 6.16
CA GLN A 119 -9.26 7.09 7.36
C GLN A 119 -10.15 6.86 8.58
N LYS A 120 -11.17 7.69 8.78
CA LYS A 120 -12.14 7.54 9.87
C LYS A 120 -12.89 6.21 9.76
N ASN A 121 -13.39 5.88 8.58
CA ASN A 121 -14.16 4.64 8.33
C ASN A 121 -13.28 3.39 8.49
N SER A 122 -12.00 3.48 8.13
CA SER A 122 -11.00 2.43 8.28
C SER A 122 -10.30 2.41 9.66
N ARG A 123 -10.70 3.28 10.60
CA ARG A 123 -10.11 3.39 11.96
C ARG A 123 -8.61 3.68 11.96
N LEU A 124 -8.15 4.45 10.99
CA LEU A 124 -6.79 4.99 10.90
C LEU A 124 -6.69 6.32 11.64
N GLU A 125 -5.45 6.81 11.80
CA GLU A 125 -5.23 8.21 12.16
C GLU A 125 -5.82 9.13 11.07
N VAL A 126 -6.62 10.12 11.50
CA VAL A 126 -7.37 11.00 10.59
C VAL A 126 -6.58 12.29 10.37
N ASP A 127 -5.45 12.18 9.69
CA ASP A 127 -4.52 13.28 9.41
C ASP A 127 -4.71 13.90 8.02
N GLY A 128 -5.46 13.24 7.12
CA GLY A 128 -5.61 13.66 5.72
C GLY A 128 -4.39 13.36 4.85
N ILE A 129 -3.43 12.57 5.34
CA ILE A 129 -2.21 12.18 4.65
C ILE A 129 -2.33 10.73 4.19
N VAL A 130 -2.05 10.50 2.91
CA VAL A 130 -1.99 9.15 2.36
C VAL A 130 -0.56 8.65 2.45
N GLY A 131 -0.20 8.15 3.64
CA GLY A 131 1.08 7.47 3.90
C GLY A 131 1.03 5.96 3.64
N PRO A 132 2.10 5.22 3.95
CA PRO A 132 2.19 3.78 3.69
C PRO A 132 1.04 2.98 4.30
N LEU A 133 0.57 3.36 5.48
CA LEU A 133 -0.53 2.67 6.15
C LEU A 133 -1.87 2.89 5.44
N THR A 134 -2.17 4.14 5.06
CA THR A 134 -3.36 4.50 4.30
C THR A 134 -3.35 3.79 2.94
N TRP A 135 -2.22 3.81 2.23
CA TRP A 135 -2.05 3.08 0.97
C TRP A 135 -2.27 1.58 1.14
N TYR A 136 -1.65 0.97 2.14
CA TYR A 136 -1.81 -0.45 2.40
C TYR A 136 -3.28 -0.81 2.63
N VAL A 137 -4.02 -0.07 3.46
CA VAL A 137 -5.44 -0.37 3.72
C VAL A 137 -6.28 -0.19 2.45
N LEU A 138 -6.08 0.92 1.75
CA LEU A 138 -6.80 1.21 0.51
C LEU A 138 -6.59 0.10 -0.53
N MET A 139 -5.34 -0.31 -0.77
CA MET A 139 -5.02 -1.37 -1.73
C MET A 139 -5.43 -2.76 -1.24
N SER A 140 -5.43 -3.01 0.08
CA SER A 140 -5.86 -4.29 0.64
C SER A 140 -7.35 -4.51 0.48
N ILE A 141 -8.16 -3.45 0.55
CA ILE A 141 -9.61 -3.54 0.31
C ILE A 141 -9.86 -3.90 -1.17
N MET A 142 -9.17 -3.25 -2.10
CA MET A 142 -9.34 -3.48 -3.55
C MET A 142 -8.95 -4.90 -4.02
N ILE A 143 -8.15 -5.64 -3.25
CA ILE A 143 -7.72 -7.01 -3.58
C ILE A 143 -8.63 -8.06 -2.88
N GLN A 144 -9.48 -7.64 -1.94
CA GLN A 144 -10.34 -8.55 -1.17
C GLN A 144 -11.73 -8.79 -1.78
N ASP A 145 -12.10 -8.03 -2.82
CA ASP A 145 -13.35 -8.18 -3.58
C ASP A 145 -13.16 -9.08 -4.82
#